data_AF-A0A4U7D7S8-F1
#
_entry.id   AF-A0A4U7D7S8-F1
#
_cell.length_a   1.000
_cell.length_b   1.000
_cell.length_c   1.000
_cell.angle_alpha   90.00
_cell.angle_beta   90.00
_cell.angle_gamma   90.00
#
_symmetry.space_group_name_H-M   'P 1'
#
loop_
_entity.id
_entity.type
_entity.pdbx_description
1 polymer ?
#
loop_
_entity_poly.entity_id
_entity_poly.type
_entity_poly.pdbx_seq_one_letter_code
_entity_poly.pdbx_strand_id
1 'polypeptide(L)'
;MNHDRVHAREPAHRVDRWSVGVVESIGKRDGHCVVTVRPVASGDAGGERDAAESDAAPVELVITFAVRDLFVSRLPIGEGESPVGERVWYRKRGG
;
A
#
# COMPACT_ATOMS: atom_id res chain seq x y z
N MET A 1 13.97 -14.78 3.48
CA MET A 1 13.99 -13.36 3.09
C MET A 1 12.57 -12.85 3.18
N ASN A 2 12.26 -12.05 4.19
CA ASN A 2 10.88 -11.65 4.47
C ASN A 2 10.68 -10.23 3.95
N HIS A 3 9.87 -10.10 2.92
CA HIS A 3 9.43 -8.83 2.32
C HIS A 3 8.32 -8.18 3.16
N ASP A 4 8.10 -6.88 2.93
CA ASP A 4 6.92 -6.20 3.46
C ASP A 4 5.64 -6.76 2.80
N ARG A 5 4.49 -6.41 3.37
CA ARG A 5 3.19 -6.85 2.86
C ARG A 5 2.36 -5.66 2.42
N VAL A 6 1.69 -5.82 1.28
CA VAL A 6 0.74 -4.84 0.73
C VAL A 6 -0.45 -5.58 0.12
N HIS A 7 -1.65 -5.09 0.39
CA HIS A 7 -2.90 -5.60 -0.10
C HIS A 7 -3.73 -4.46 -0.72
N ALA A 8 -4.35 -4.74 -1.88
CA ALA A 8 -5.29 -3.84 -2.55
C ALA A 8 -6.66 -3.74 -1.85
N ARG A 9 -6.95 -4.65 -0.91
CA ARG A 9 -8.22 -4.74 -0.18
C ARG A 9 -7.94 -5.08 1.28
N GLU A 10 -8.90 -4.78 2.14
CA GLU A 10 -8.82 -5.11 3.56
C GLU A 10 -8.48 -6.59 3.78
N PRO A 11 -7.44 -6.91 4.57
CA PRO A 11 -7.10 -8.28 4.92
C PRO A 11 -8.23 -8.94 5.73
N ALA A 12 -8.57 -10.19 5.44
CA ALA A 12 -9.63 -10.90 6.18
C ALA A 12 -9.25 -11.27 7.63
N HIS A 13 -7.96 -11.24 8.00
CA HIS A 13 -7.47 -11.67 9.30
C HIS A 13 -6.39 -10.74 9.85
N ARG A 14 -6.40 -10.57 11.18
CA ARG A 14 -5.44 -9.75 11.94
C ARG A 14 -5.37 -8.31 11.42
N VAL A 15 -6.54 -7.72 11.13
CA VAL A 15 -6.69 -6.37 10.56
C VAL A 15 -5.99 -5.32 11.44
N ASP A 16 -6.03 -5.52 12.75
CA ASP A 16 -5.34 -4.73 13.79
C ASP A 16 -3.83 -4.59 13.58
N ARG A 17 -3.22 -5.50 12.80
CA ARG A 17 -1.79 -5.47 12.50
C ARG A 17 -1.46 -4.74 11.21
N TRP A 18 -2.44 -4.23 10.48
CA TRP A 18 -2.23 -3.54 9.21
C TRP A 18 -2.48 -2.05 9.38
N SER A 19 -1.67 -1.28 8.67
CA SER A 19 -1.88 0.14 8.48
C SER A 19 -2.53 0.38 7.14
N VAL A 20 -3.18 1.53 6.98
CA VAL A 20 -3.79 1.95 5.73
C VAL A 20 -3.03 3.15 5.20
N GLY A 21 -2.93 3.25 3.89
CA GLY A 21 -2.34 4.42 3.24
C GLY A 21 -2.69 4.49 1.77
N VAL A 22 -2.18 5.54 1.11
CA VAL A 22 -2.35 5.80 -0.32
C VAL A 22 -1.01 5.64 -1.01
N VAL A 23 -0.99 4.95 -2.14
CA VAL A 23 0.23 4.80 -2.95
C VAL A 23 0.62 6.16 -3.55
N GLU A 24 1.84 6.61 -3.30
CA GLU A 24 2.38 7.83 -3.89
C GLU A 24 3.27 7.55 -5.09
N SER A 25 4.02 6.45 -5.03
CA SER A 25 4.90 6.05 -6.12
C SER A 25 5.25 4.57 -6.05
N ILE A 26 5.65 4.04 -7.21
CA ILE A 26 6.21 2.71 -7.33
C ILE A 26 7.53 2.81 -8.10
N GLY A 27 8.58 2.25 -7.52
CA GLY A 27 9.91 2.23 -8.07
C GLY A 27 10.54 0.85 -8.04
N LYS A 28 11.77 0.79 -8.54
CA LYS A 28 12.64 -0.39 -8.46
C LYS A 28 13.90 -0.01 -7.69
N ARG A 29 14.29 -0.84 -6.72
CA ARG A 29 15.54 -0.69 -5.97
C ARG A 29 16.11 -2.07 -5.68
N ASP A 30 17.38 -2.28 -5.98
CA ASP A 30 18.12 -3.52 -5.66
C ASP A 30 17.40 -4.81 -6.10
N GLY A 31 16.81 -4.82 -7.30
CA GLY A 31 16.07 -5.98 -7.82
C GLY A 31 14.70 -6.22 -7.16
N HIS A 32 14.20 -5.28 -6.37
CA HIS A 32 12.91 -5.32 -5.71
C HIS A 32 12.00 -4.19 -6.20
N CYS A 33 10.70 -4.35 -5.98
CA CYS A 33 9.74 -3.28 -6.12
C CYS A 33 9.66 -2.50 -4.80
N VAL A 34 9.74 -1.18 -4.87
CA VAL A 34 9.51 -0.29 -3.74
C VAL A 34 8.19 0.42 -3.96
N VAL A 35 7.27 0.30 -3.01
CA VAL A 35 6.00 1.03 -3.01
C VAL A 35 6.07 2.07 -1.90
N THR A 36 5.98 3.34 -2.26
CA THR A 36 5.91 4.45 -1.31
C THR A 36 4.46 4.72 -0.98
N VAL A 37 4.11 4.67 0.29
CA VAL A 37 2.75 4.81 0.78
C VAL A 37 2.67 5.98 1.76
N ARG A 38 1.77 6.94 1.49
CA ARG A 38 1.38 7.98 2.44
C ARG A 38 0.44 7.34 3.48
N PRO A 39 0.79 7.31 4.77
CA PRO A 39 -0.14 6.82 5.79
C PRO A 39 -1.42 7.66 5.79
N VAL A 40 -2.58 7.03 6.01
CA VAL A 40 -3.82 7.75 6.34
C VAL A 40 -4.15 7.49 7.81
N ALA A 41 -4.66 8.50 8.51
CA ALA A 41 -5.11 8.31 9.88
C ALA A 41 -6.21 7.23 9.88
N SER A 42 -6.09 6.22 10.74
CA SER A 42 -7.00 5.06 10.80
C SER A 42 -8.43 5.39 11.26
N GLY A 43 -8.84 6.67 11.20
CA GLY A 43 -10.10 7.19 11.74
C GLY A 43 -11.32 7.06 10.84
N ASP A 44 -11.17 6.98 9.51
CA ASP A 44 -12.31 6.91 8.60
C ASP A 44 -12.18 5.73 7.62
N ALA A 45 -12.73 4.60 8.05
CA ALA A 45 -13.15 3.51 7.17
C ALA A 45 -14.54 3.85 6.62
N GLY A 46 -14.65 4.88 5.76
CA GLY A 46 -15.95 5.25 5.20
C GLY A 46 -16.00 6.62 4.52
N GLY A 47 -15.12 6.90 3.56
CA GLY A 47 -15.23 8.12 2.78
C GLY A 47 -14.23 8.16 1.64
N GLU A 48 -14.74 8.19 0.41
CA GLU A 48 -13.96 8.32 -0.83
C GLU A 48 -13.20 9.66 -0.96
N ARG A 49 -13.12 10.50 0.08
CA ARG A 49 -12.72 11.91 -0.09
C ARG A 49 -11.91 12.56 1.03
N ASP A 50 -11.27 11.81 1.92
CA ASP A 50 -10.34 12.42 2.89
C ASP A 50 -9.01 11.66 2.99
N ALA A 51 -8.33 11.49 1.85
CA ALA A 51 -6.87 11.37 1.82
C ALA A 51 -6.20 12.74 2.09
N ALA A 52 -6.82 13.57 2.93
CA ALA A 52 -6.31 14.86 3.34
C ALA A 52 -5.01 14.61 4.09
N GLU A 53 -3.93 15.05 3.44
CA GLU A 53 -2.54 15.14 3.88
C GLU A 53 -2.32 14.73 5.33
N SER A 54 -1.99 13.45 5.54
CA SER A 54 -1.38 13.08 6.80
C SER A 54 0.01 13.70 6.86
N ASP A 55 0.31 14.47 7.89
CA ASP A 55 1.68 14.93 8.23
C ASP A 55 2.64 13.75 8.50
N ALA A 56 2.14 12.51 8.52
CA ALA A 56 2.96 11.33 8.62
C ALA A 56 3.89 11.18 7.40
N ALA A 57 5.17 10.91 7.70
CA ALA A 57 6.16 10.65 6.68
C ALA A 57 5.76 9.43 5.81
N PRO A 58 6.02 9.47 4.49
CA PRO A 58 5.81 8.32 3.62
C PRO A 58 6.56 7.08 4.09
N VAL A 59 5.95 5.93 3.87
CA VAL A 59 6.50 4.63 4.22
C VAL A 59 6.90 3.91 2.95
N GLU A 60 8.19 3.57 2.82
CA GLU A 60 8.66 2.67 1.77
C GLU A 60 8.42 1.20 2.15
N LEU A 61 7.80 0.45 1.25
CA LEU A 61 7.57 -0.99 1.35
C LEU A 61 8.41 -1.70 0.30
N VAL A 62 9.25 -2.65 0.73
CA VAL A 62 10.07 -3.44 -0.18
C VAL A 62 9.43 -4.80 -0.41
N ILE A 63 8.98 -5.05 -1.64
CA ILE A 63 8.26 -6.26 -2.05
C ILE A 63 8.90 -6.90 -3.29
N THR A 64 8.56 -8.17 -3.55
CA THR A 64 8.95 -8.82 -4.80
C THR A 64 8.10 -8.30 -5.97
N PHE A 65 8.61 -8.45 -7.19
CA PHE A 65 7.82 -8.15 -8.39
C PHE A 65 6.57 -9.02 -8.53
N ALA A 66 6.62 -10.29 -8.10
CA ALA A 66 5.43 -11.14 -8.10
C ALA A 66 4.33 -10.61 -7.15
N VAL A 67 4.71 -10.09 -5.98
CA VAL A 67 3.76 -9.43 -5.07
C VAL A 67 3.26 -8.12 -5.67
N ARG A 68 4.13 -7.35 -6.36
CA ARG A 68 3.72 -6.15 -7.11
C ARG A 68 2.59 -6.47 -8.07
N ASP A 69 2.80 -7.43 -8.96
CA ASP A 69 1.84 -7.75 -10.02
C ASP A 69 0.52 -8.28 -9.44
N LEU A 70 0.62 -9.10 -8.39
CA LEU A 70 -0.56 -9.60 -7.70
C LEU A 70 -1.37 -8.48 -7.04
N PHE A 71 -0.73 -7.53 -6.35
CA PHE A 71 -1.49 -6.46 -5.70
C PHE A 71 -2.08 -5.49 -6.73
N VAL A 72 -1.33 -5.10 -7.77
CA VAL A 72 -1.80 -4.16 -8.80
C VAL A 72 -3.02 -4.75 -9.52
N SER A 73 -2.98 -6.04 -9.86
CA SER A 73 -4.11 -6.75 -10.50
C SER A 73 -5.42 -6.78 -9.68
N ARG A 74 -5.36 -6.43 -8.38
CA ARG A 74 -6.50 -6.45 -7.47
C ARG A 74 -7.04 -5.06 -7.13
N LEU A 75 -6.36 -4.01 -7.56
CA LEU A 75 -6.79 -2.63 -7.39
C LEU A 75 -8.04 -2.35 -8.23
N PRO A 76 -8.92 -1.43 -7.80
CA PRO A 76 -10.11 -1.04 -8.55
C PRO A 76 -9.79 -0.05 -9.68
N ILE A 77 -8.71 -0.30 -10.44
CA ILE A 77 -8.23 0.53 -11.55
C ILE A 77 -8.25 -0.26 -12.85
N GLY A 78 -8.22 0.44 -13.98
CA GLY A 78 -8.12 -0.18 -15.31
C GLY A 78 -6.81 -0.93 -15.51
N GLU A 79 -6.79 -1.86 -16.46
CA GLU A 79 -5.57 -2.59 -16.82
C GLU A 79 -4.51 -1.62 -17.36
N GLY A 80 -3.32 -1.65 -16.76
CA GLY A 80 -2.21 -0.77 -17.14
C GLY A 80 -2.29 0.65 -16.54
N GLU A 81 -3.33 0.97 -15.77
CA GLU A 81 -3.42 2.24 -15.07
C GLU A 81 -2.41 2.34 -13.92
N SER A 82 -2.06 3.57 -13.57
CA SER A 82 -1.13 3.84 -12.47
C SER A 82 -1.81 3.53 -11.14
N PRO A 83 -1.17 2.75 -10.24
CA PRO A 83 -1.69 2.51 -8.90
C PRO A 83 -1.49 3.70 -7.95
N VAL A 84 -0.88 4.81 -8.40
CA VAL A 84 -0.72 6.04 -7.61
C VAL A 84 -2.09 6.65 -7.32
N GLY A 85 -2.34 7.02 -6.07
CA GLY A 85 -3.64 7.50 -5.59
C GLY A 85 -4.52 6.40 -4.98
N GLU A 86 -4.16 5.13 -5.19
CA GLU A 86 -4.97 4.02 -4.68
C GLU A 86 -4.73 3.75 -3.19
N ARG A 87 -5.83 3.45 -2.49
CA ARG A 87 -5.82 3.06 -1.07
C ARG A 87 -5.37 1.60 -0.93
N VAL A 88 -4.43 1.36 -0.03
CA VAL A 88 -3.84 0.05 0.23
C VAL A 88 -3.72 -0.23 1.72
N TRP A 89 -3.70 -1.51 2.08
CA TRP A 89 -3.38 -2.00 3.41
C TRP A 89 -1.96 -2.53 3.39
N TYR A 90 -1.13 -2.05 4.30
CA TYR A 90 0.27 -2.43 4.35
C TYR A 90 0.71 -2.83 5.74
N ARG A 91 1.80 -3.60 5.79
CA ARG A 91 2.50 -3.91 7.02
C ARG A 91 3.98 -4.06 6.77
N LYS A 92 4.78 -3.31 7.53
CA LYS A 92 6.23 -3.47 7.55
C LYS A 92 6.63 -4.74 8.30
N ARG A 93 7.70 -5.37 7.85
CA ARG A 93 8.35 -6.43 8.63
C ARG A 93 9.03 -5.84 9.87
N GLY A 94 8.89 -6.51 11.01
CA GLY A 94 9.63 -6.20 12.24
C GLY A 94 8.96 -5.17 13.15
N GLY A 95 7.73 -4.77 12.83
CA GLY A 95 6.80 -4.09 13.74
C GLY A 95 5.80 -5.05 14.36
#